data_AF-A0A1C4Z6J3-F1
#
_entry.id   AF-A0A1C4Z6J3-F1
#
_cell.length_a   1.000
_cell.length_b   1.000
_cell.length_c   1.000
_cell.angle_alpha   90.00
_cell.angle_beta   90.00
_cell.angle_gamma   90.00
#
_symmetry.space_group_name_H-M   'P 1'
#
loop_
_entity.id
_entity.type
_entity.pdbx_description
1 polymer ?
#
loop_
_entity_poly.entity_id
_entity_poly.type
_entity_poly.pdbx_seq_one_letter_code
_entity_poly.pdbx_strand_id
1 'polypeptide(L)' 'MRYEVVPAAHASWHQLDVTAGEFAAARSALVELAYGTTRVMPAGTSRLEIIDVLEELDRQLGR' A
#
# COMPACT_ATOMS: atom_id res chain seq x y z
N MET A 1 -18.49 -12.11 3.31
CA MET A 1 -17.23 -12.90 3.31
C MET A 1 -16.12 -11.95 3.72
N ARG A 2 -15.43 -12.22 4.83
CA ARG A 2 -14.20 -11.48 5.17
C ARG A 2 -13.12 -12.04 4.26
N TYR A 3 -12.60 -11.24 3.34
CA TYR A 3 -11.43 -11.60 2.56
C TYR A 3 -10.26 -11.65 3.55
N GLU A 4 -9.80 -12.84 3.90
CA GLU A 4 -8.49 -12.97 4.56
C GLU A 4 -7.46 -12.49 3.54
N VAL A 5 -6.82 -11.36 3.83
CA VAL A 5 -5.73 -10.83 3.01
C VAL A 5 -4.57 -11.80 3.16
N VAL A 6 -4.40 -12.67 2.18
CA VAL A 6 -3.26 -13.60 2.11
C VAL A 6 -2.07 -12.82 1.54
N PRO A 7 -0.95 -12.67 2.27
CA PRO A 7 0.22 -11.97 1.74
C PRO A 7 0.71 -12.65 0.45
N ALA A 8 1.21 -11.85 -0.50
CA ALA A 8 1.85 -12.38 -1.71
C ALA A 8 3.02 -13.33 -1.35
N ALA A 9 3.26 -14.35 -2.18
CA ALA A 9 4.20 -15.45 -1.90
C ALA A 9 5.66 -15.03 -1.59
N HIS A 10 6.02 -13.77 -1.85
CA HIS A 10 7.34 -13.19 -1.57
C HIS A 10 7.27 -11.90 -0.71
N ALA A 11 6.12 -11.64 -0.08
CA ALA A 11 5.95 -10.48 0.79
C ALA A 11 6.81 -10.66 2.05
N SER A 12 7.76 -9.75 2.24
CA SER A 12 8.53 -9.62 3.48
C SER A 12 8.15 -8.31 4.15
N TRP A 13 7.80 -8.37 5.44
CA TRP A 13 7.50 -7.17 6.23
C TRP A 13 8.81 -6.56 6.73
N HIS A 14 9.03 -5.29 6.39
CA HIS A 14 10.16 -4.51 6.88
C HIS A 14 9.61 -3.35 7.72
N GLN A 15 10.15 -3.19 8.93
CA GLN A 15 9.88 -2.01 9.74
C GLN A 15 10.81 -0.88 9.28
N LEU A 16 10.22 0.29 9.01
CA LEU A 16 10.95 1.50 8.61
C LEU A 16 10.64 2.61 9.61
N ASP A 17 11.69 3.25 10.13
CA ASP A 17 11.56 4.47 10.91
C ASP A 17 11.41 5.64 9.94
N VAL A 18 10.26 6.31 9.97
CA VAL A 18 9.92 7.43 9.09
C VAL A 18 9.35 8.59 9.89
N THR A 19 9.59 9.81 9.43
CA THR A 19 8.90 10.99 9.94
C THR A 19 7.42 11.00 9.51
N ALA A 20 6.59 11.78 10.19
CA ALA A 20 5.19 11.94 9.82
C ALA A 20 5.01 12.49 8.39
N GLY A 21 5.93 13.35 7.93
CA GLY A 21 5.91 13.89 6.57
C GLY A 21 6.22 12.84 5.51
N GLU A 22 7.24 12.02 5.74
CA GLU A 22 7.60 10.92 4.84
C GLU A 22 6.49 9.86 4.76
N PHE A 23 5.87 9.54 5.89
CA PHE A 23 4.72 8.65 5.94
C PHE A 23 3.54 9.19 5.10
N ALA A 24 3.20 10.47 5.27
CA ALA A 24 2.12 11.10 4.51
C ALA A 24 2.40 11.12 3.00
N ALA A 25 3.64 11.41 2.60
CA ALA A 25 4.06 11.41 1.21
C ALA A 25 3.98 10.00 0.59
N ALA A 26 4.46 8.98 1.30
CA ALA A 26 4.39 7.59 0.85
C ALA A 26 2.94 7.12 0.68
N ARG A 27 2.05 7.42 1.64
CA ARG A 27 0.61 7.11 1.53
C ARG A 27 -0.03 7.80 0.32
N SER A 28 0.29 9.08 0.09
CA SER A 28 -0.22 9.82 -1.08
C SER A 28 0.21 9.17 -2.41
N ALA A 29 1.48 8.77 -2.51
CA ALA A 29 1.99 8.09 -3.70
C ALA A 29 1.31 6.73 -3.93
N LEU A 30 1.08 5.95 -2.87
CA LEU A 30 0.35 4.68 -2.96
C LEU A 30 -1.10 4.89 -3.42
N VAL A 31 -1.80 5.90 -2.89
CA VAL A 31 -3.16 6.27 -3.34
C VAL A 31 -3.17 6.65 -4.82
N GLU A 32 -2.20 7.43 -5.28
CA GLU A 32 -2.07 7.78 -6.70
C GLU A 32 -1.80 6.56 -7.58
N LEU A 33 -1.03 5.58 -7.11
CA LEU A 33 -0.78 4.35 -7.88
C LEU A 33 -2.00 3.43 -7.90
N ALA A 34 -2.73 3.33 -6.79
CA ALA A 34 -3.95 2.53 -6.69
C ALA A 34 -5.08 3.07 -7.57
N TYR A 35 -5.30 4.40 -7.53
CA TYR A 35 -6.52 5.03 -8.07
C TYR A 35 -6.26 6.03 -9.19
N GLY A 36 -5.00 6.40 -9.45
CA GLY A 36 -4.63 7.27 -10.56
C GLY A 36 -4.80 6.58 -11.91
N THR A 37 -5.43 7.27 -12.85
CA THR A 37 -5.76 6.74 -14.19
C THR A 37 -4.60 6.87 -15.19
N THR A 38 -3.57 7.67 -14.89
CA THR A 38 -2.52 8.09 -15.84
C THR A 38 -1.13 7.52 -15.58
N ARG A 39 -0.88 6.81 -14.46
CA ARG A 39 0.45 6.25 -14.18
C ARG A 39 0.55 4.79 -14.64
N VAL A 40 1.59 4.52 -15.43
CA VAL A 40 2.06 3.16 -15.70
C VAL A 40 2.57 2.57 -14.40
N MET A 41 2.13 1.35 -14.07
CA MET A 41 2.61 0.65 -12.88
C MET A 41 4.08 0.28 -13.01
N PRO A 42 4.88 0.42 -11.93
CA PRO A 42 6.22 -0.14 -11.90
C PRO A 42 6.19 -1.64 -12.22
N ALA A 43 7.23 -2.12 -12.90
CA ALA A 43 7.32 -3.53 -13.24
C ALA A 43 7.33 -4.39 -11.96
N GLY A 44 6.49 -5.42 -11.92
CA GLY A 44 6.35 -6.31 -10.76
C GLY A 44 5.47 -5.75 -9.63
N THR A 45 4.74 -4.65 -9.86
CA THR A 45 3.79 -4.10 -8.89
C THR A 45 2.35 -4.27 -9.37
N SER A 46 1.52 -4.96 -8.59
CA SER A 46 0.08 -5.07 -8.86
C SER A 46 -0.68 -3.92 -8.22
N ARG A 47 -1.68 -3.38 -8.94
CA ARG A 47 -2.63 -2.40 -8.39
C ARG A 47 -3.38 -2.96 -7.18
N LEU A 48 -3.74 -4.25 -7.20
CA LEU A 48 -4.42 -4.90 -6.08
C LEU A 48 -3.53 -4.94 -4.83
N GLU A 49 -2.25 -5.29 -4.98
CA GLU A 49 -1.30 -5.30 -3.87
C GLU A 49 -1.14 -3.91 -3.23
N ILE A 50 -1.17 -2.84 -4.03
CA ILE A 50 -1.12 -1.47 -3.52
C ILE A 50 -2.39 -1.12 -2.72
N ILE A 51 -3.57 -1.54 -3.20
CA ILE A 51 -4.84 -1.35 -2.49
C ILE A 51 -4.80 -2.09 -1.15
N ASP A 52 -4.34 -3.35 -1.14
CA ASP A 52 -4.22 -4.15 0.08
C ASP A 52 -3.31 -3.49 1.11
N VAL A 53 -2.17 -2.92 0.67
CA VAL A 53 -1.27 -2.15 1.54
C VAL A 53 -1.95 -0.91 2.11
N LEU A 54 -2.74 -0.19 1.31
CA LEU A 54 -3.47 0.99 1.79
C LEU A 54 -4.53 0.64 2.83
N GLU A 55 -5.29 -0.43 2.62
CA GLU A 55 -6.30 -0.91 3.57
C GLU A 55 -5.66 -1.33 4.90
N GLU A 56 -4.52 -2.02 4.83
CA GLU A 56 -3.74 -2.41 6.00
C GLU A 56 -3.26 -1.19 6.80
N LEU A 57 -2.75 -0.17 6.10
CA LEU A 57 -2.31 1.08 6.72
C LEU A 57 -3.46 1.82 7.40
N ASP A 58 -4.62 1.94 6.74
CA ASP A 58 -5.78 2.62 7.31
C ASP A 58 -6.27 1.88 8.57
N ARG A 59 -6.29 0.54 8.54
CA ARG A 59 -6.60 -0.29 9.71
C ARG A 59 -5.64 -0.05 10.87
N GLN A 60 -4.33 0.04 10.63
CA GLN A 60 -3.34 0.32 11.68
C GLN A 60 -3.50 1.73 12.27
N LEU A 61 -3.97 2.69 11.47
CA LEU A 61 -4.25 4.05 11.90
C LEU A 61 -5.62 4.21 12.59
N GLY A 62 -6.45 3.16 12.64
CA GLY A 62 -7.80 3.20 13.19
C GLY A 62 -8.79 4.02 12.35
N ARG A 63 -8.59 4.04 11.03
CA ARG A 63 -9.46 4.68 10.03
C ARG A 63 -10.24 3.64 9.26
#